data_AF-E2N7G1-F1
#
_entry.id   AF-E2N7G1-F1
#
_cell.length_a   1.000
_cell.length_b   1.000
_cell.length_c   1.000
_cell.angle_alpha   90.00
_cell.angle_beta   90.00
_cell.angle_gamma   90.00
#
_symmetry.space_group_name_H-M   'P 1'
#
loop_
_entity.id
_entity.type
_entity.pdbx_description
1 polymer ?
#
loop_
_entity_poly.entity_id
_entity_poly.type
_entity_poly.pdbx_seq_one_letter_code
_entity_poly.pdbx_strand_id
1 'polypeptide(L)'
;MKSNIFTVFLDNAKLKYTGFSYKYYEEHPYKYSMLGLSMMLNDYGIANKGVRTQTKDEAVKELVPPYIAHINHDFVNVYGKTDEKIFYIWRG
;
A
#
# COMPACT_ATOMS: atom_id res chain seq x y z
N MET A 1 17.89 -4.87 -2.98
CA MET A 1 17.34 -4.73 -1.61
C MET A 1 16.11 -5.62 -1.55
N LYS A 2 15.85 -6.35 -0.46
CA LYS A 2 14.57 -7.07 -0.34
C LYS A 2 13.45 -6.04 -0.13
N SER A 3 12.33 -6.26 -0.80
CA SER A 3 11.14 -5.41 -0.74
C SER A 3 9.93 -6.23 -0.32
N ASN A 4 8.92 -5.53 0.18
CA ASN A 4 7.62 -6.06 0.54
C ASN A 4 6.57 -4.97 0.29
N ILE A 5 5.29 -5.28 0.48
CA ILE A 5 4.21 -4.33 0.19
C ILE A 5 4.38 -2.99 0.94
N PHE A 6 4.90 -3.02 2.17
CA PHE A 6 5.06 -1.81 2.97
C PHE A 6 6.22 -0.94 2.47
N THR A 7 7.40 -1.54 2.26
CA THR A 7 8.58 -0.80 1.76
C THR A 7 8.37 -0.26 0.35
N VAL A 8 7.70 -1.02 -0.52
CA VAL A 8 7.33 -0.55 -1.87
C VAL A 8 6.31 0.60 -1.80
N PHE A 9 5.38 0.57 -0.84
CA PHE A 9 4.48 1.71 -0.63
C PHE A 9 5.26 2.97 -0.24
N LEU A 10 6.17 2.85 0.73
CA LEU A 10 6.99 3.97 1.20
C LEU A 10 7.86 4.55 0.08
N ASP A 11 8.46 3.70 -0.77
CA ASP A 11 9.19 4.11 -1.96
C ASP A 11 8.31 4.91 -2.93
N ASN A 12 7.14 4.38 -3.29
CA ASN A 12 6.22 5.03 -4.23
C ASN A 12 5.67 6.35 -3.67
N ALA A 13 5.44 6.43 -2.36
CA ALA A 13 5.03 7.63 -1.65
C ALA A 13 6.18 8.64 -1.45
N LYS A 14 7.42 8.30 -1.87
CA LYS A 14 8.62 9.10 -1.69
C LYS A 14 8.88 9.46 -0.22
N LEU A 15 8.50 8.55 0.67
CA LEU A 15 8.69 8.69 2.12
C LEU A 15 10.08 8.15 2.48
N LYS A 16 10.78 8.86 3.37
CA LYS A 16 12.08 8.39 3.87
C LYS A 16 11.85 7.25 4.84
N TYR A 17 12.58 6.16 4.66
CA TYR A 17 12.57 5.01 5.56
C TYR A 17 13.95 4.35 5.60
N THR A 18 14.14 3.40 6.50
CA THR A 18 15.43 2.70 6.67
C THR A 18 15.26 1.21 6.37
N GLY A 19 16.37 0.47 6.24
CA GLY A 19 16.31 -0.98 6.07
C GLY A 19 15.53 -1.74 7.16
N PHE A 20 15.29 -1.10 8.31
CA PHE A 20 14.44 -1.63 9.38
C PHE A 20 12.98 -1.83 8.95
N SER A 21 12.46 -1.01 8.03
CA SER A 21 11.06 -1.06 7.59
C SER A 21 10.67 -2.39 6.95
N TYR A 22 11.61 -3.04 6.27
CA TYR A 22 11.41 -4.39 5.74
C TYR A 22 11.13 -5.38 6.89
N LYS A 23 12.01 -5.39 7.90
CA LYS A 23 11.90 -6.29 9.05
C LYS A 23 10.65 -6.00 9.88
N TYR A 24 10.34 -4.72 10.08
CA TYR A 24 9.15 -4.27 10.80
C TYR A 24 7.87 -4.84 10.19
N TYR A 25 7.72 -4.81 8.86
CA TYR A 25 6.60 -5.47 8.20
C TYR A 25 6.62 -6.99 8.37
N GLU A 26 7.77 -7.65 8.18
CA GLU A 26 7.85 -9.12 8.23
C GLU A 26 7.54 -9.70 9.61
N GLU A 27 7.85 -8.97 10.67
CA GLU A 27 7.62 -9.37 12.06
C GLU A 27 6.26 -8.89 12.61
N HIS A 28 5.52 -8.07 11.87
CA HIS A 28 4.24 -7.54 12.34
C HIS A 28 3.18 -8.66 12.42
N PRO A 29 2.49 -8.85 13.56
CA PRO A 29 1.54 -9.95 13.75
C PRO A 29 0.36 -9.90 12.78
N TYR A 30 0.03 -8.71 12.29
CA TYR A 30 -1.08 -8.45 11.38
C TYR A 30 -0.65 -8.07 9.95
N LYS A 31 0.55 -8.46 9.49
CA LYS A 31 1.15 -7.97 8.23
C LYS A 31 0.31 -8.18 6.97
N TYR A 32 -0.51 -9.24 6.92
CA TYR A 32 -1.41 -9.53 5.79
C TYR A 32 -2.83 -8.98 5.99
N SER A 33 -2.98 -7.86 6.69
CA SER A 33 -4.28 -7.23 6.90
C SER A 33 -4.20 -5.72 6.70
N MET A 34 -5.32 -5.12 6.26
CA MET A 34 -5.44 -3.66 6.19
C MET A 34 -5.23 -3.00 7.56
N LEU A 35 -5.65 -3.65 8.65
CA LEU A 35 -5.43 -3.14 10.00
C LEU A 35 -3.93 -3.07 10.31
N GLY A 36 -3.18 -4.14 10.04
CA GLY A 36 -1.73 -4.15 10.26
C GLY A 36 -1.02 -3.08 9.44
N LEU A 37 -1.37 -2.92 8.17
CA LEU A 37 -0.84 -1.84 7.33
C LEU A 37 -1.16 -0.45 7.90
N SER A 38 -2.39 -0.23 8.37
CA SER A 38 -2.80 1.02 8.99
C SER A 38 -2.02 1.32 10.27
N MET A 39 -1.81 0.32 11.13
CA MET A 39 -0.99 0.44 12.34
C MET A 39 0.46 0.79 11.99
N MET A 40 1.04 0.08 11.02
CA MET A 40 2.42 0.34 10.57
C MET A 40 2.60 1.74 9.99
N LEU A 41 1.62 2.25 9.25
CA LEU A 41 1.64 3.63 8.75
C LEU A 41 1.49 4.65 9.88
N ASN A 42 0.65 4.38 10.87
CA ASN A 42 0.49 5.23 12.05
C ASN A 42 1.78 5.33 12.88
N ASP A 43 2.51 4.21 13.04
CA ASP A 43 3.81 4.20 13.72
C ASP A 43 4.87 5.05 13.00
N TYR A 44 4.70 5.26 11.69
CA TYR A 44 5.53 6.14 10.87
C TYR A 44 5.01 7.60 10.85
N GLY A 45 3.94 7.90 11.60
CA GLY A 45 3.30 9.22 11.62
C GLY A 45 2.52 9.54 10.34
N ILE A 46 2.18 8.52 9.53
CA ILE A 46 1.48 8.68 8.25
C ILE A 46 -0.02 8.50 8.47
N ALA A 47 -0.76 9.61 8.40
CA ALA A 47 -2.21 9.58 8.43
C ALA A 47 -2.75 8.74 7.26
N ASN A 48 -3.63 7.79 7.56
CA ASN A 48 -4.18 6.86 6.58
C ASN A 48 -5.66 6.58 6.83
N LYS A 49 -6.36 6.10 5.81
CA LYS A 49 -7.79 5.76 5.86
C LYS A 49 -8.08 4.54 4.98
N GLY A 50 -8.88 3.62 5.51
CA GLY A 50 -9.46 2.53 4.72
C GLY A 50 -10.68 3.00 3.94
N VAL A 51 -10.73 2.69 2.65
CA VAL A 51 -11.87 2.98 1.76
C VAL A 51 -12.27 1.71 1.02
N ARG A 52 -13.57 1.54 0.80
CA ARG A 52 -14.11 0.43 0.00
C ARG A 52 -14.79 1.02 -1.22
N THR A 53 -14.23 0.76 -2.40
CA THR A 53 -14.87 1.05 -3.68
C THR A 53 -15.68 -0.16 -4.13
N GLN A 54 -16.82 0.06 -4.78
CA GLN A 54 -17.64 -1.03 -5.30
C GLN A 54 -17.11 -1.55 -6.63
N THR A 55 -16.52 -0.68 -7.44
CA THR A 55 -16.03 -1.03 -8.78
C THR A 55 -14.59 -0.57 -9.01
N LYS A 56 -13.94 -1.16 -10.01
CA LYS A 56 -12.61 -0.73 -10.46
C LYS A 56 -12.65 0.68 -11.05
N ASP A 57 -13.70 1.04 -11.78
CA ASP A 57 -13.82 2.35 -12.41
C ASP A 57 -13.99 3.46 -11.39
N GLU A 58 -14.72 3.20 -10.31
CA GLU A 58 -14.79 4.10 -9.14
C GLU A 58 -13.41 4.28 -8.51
N ALA A 59 -12.66 3.19 -8.31
CA ALA A 59 -11.29 3.28 -7.79
C ALA A 59 -10.36 4.09 -8.70
N VAL A 60 -10.45 3.91 -10.03
CA VAL A 60 -9.68 4.68 -11.02
C VAL A 60 -10.04 6.17 -10.94
N LYS A 61 -11.31 6.52 -10.78
CA LYS A 61 -11.76 7.91 -10.74
C LYS A 61 -11.41 8.59 -9.41
N GLU A 62 -11.72 7.96 -8.29
CA GLU A 62 -11.74 8.60 -6.97
C GLU A 62 -10.43 8.52 -6.20
N LEU A 63 -9.64 7.44 -6.39
CA LEU A 63 -8.44 7.23 -5.59
C LEU A 63 -7.21 7.87 -6.23
N VAL A 64 -6.39 8.52 -5.41
CA VAL A 64 -5.15 9.17 -5.85
C VAL A 64 -3.96 8.28 -5.44
N PRO A 65 -3.17 7.76 -6.40
CA PRO A 65 -1.95 7.02 -6.08
C PRO A 65 -0.90 7.89 -5.35
N PRO A 66 -0.03 7.30 -4.51
CA PRO A 66 0.06 5.87 -4.24
C PRO A 66 -0.86 5.38 -3.12
N TYR A 67 -1.40 4.18 -3.27
CA TYR A 67 -2.20 3.50 -2.23
C TYR A 67 -2.04 1.98 -2.31
N ILE A 68 -2.32 1.30 -1.20
CA ILE A 68 -2.35 -0.16 -1.14
C ILE A 68 -3.80 -0.61 -1.38
N ALA A 69 -3.99 -1.51 -2.35
CA ALA A 69 -5.29 -2.12 -2.63
C ALA A 69 -5.29 -3.59 -2.24
N HIS A 70 -6.42 -4.07 -1.70
CA HIS A 70 -6.67 -5.49 -1.50
C HIS A 70 -7.49 -6.01 -2.68
N ILE A 71 -6.92 -6.91 -3.47
CA ILE A 71 -7.57 -7.50 -4.65
C ILE A 71 -7.63 -9.01 -4.43
N ASN A 72 -8.85 -9.55 -4.36
CA ASN A 72 -9.14 -10.95 -4.03
C ASN A 72 -8.54 -11.40 -2.68
N HIS A 73 -7.33 -11.97 -2.71
CA HIS A 73 -6.65 -12.56 -1.57
C HIS A 73 -5.24 -11.99 -1.36
N ASP A 74 -4.90 -10.90 -2.04
CA ASP A 74 -3.55 -10.33 -1.99
C ASP A 74 -3.58 -8.80 -1.97
N PHE A 75 -2.45 -8.21 -1.59
CA PHE A 75 -2.24 -6.77 -1.60
C PHE A 75 -1.37 -6.34 -2.79
N VAL A 76 -1.70 -5.20 -3.37
CA VAL A 76 -0.93 -4.57 -4.44
C VAL A 76 -0.68 -3.10 -4.15
N ASN A 77 0.48 -2.60 -4.58
CA ASN A 77 0.79 -1.18 -4.52
C ASN A 77 0.37 -0.53 -5.82
N VAL A 78 -0.67 0.31 -5.78
CA VAL A 78 -1.01 1.17 -6.92
C VAL A 78 -0.14 2.42 -6.84
N TYR A 79 0.67 2.65 -7.86
CA TYR A 79 1.64 3.77 -7.90
C TYR A 79 1.30 4.83 -8.94
N GLY A 80 0.37 4.55 -9.85
CA GLY A 80 -0.06 5.49 -10.87
C GLY A 80 -1.40 5.13 -11.46
N LYS A 81 -1.99 6.08 -12.20
CA LYS A 81 -3.23 5.87 -12.95
C LYS A 81 -3.28 6.76 -14.19
N THR A 82 -4.09 6.36 -15.16
CA THR A 82 -4.67 7.20 -16.22
C THR A 82 -6.19 7.19 -16.04
N ASP A 83 -6.92 7.89 -16.91
CA ASP A 83 -8.40 7.89 -16.87
C ASP A 83 -9.01 6.50 -17.15
N GLU A 84 -8.23 5.56 -17.69
CA GLU A 84 -8.70 4.23 -18.10
C GLU A 84 -8.05 3.08 -17.31
N LYS A 85 -6.88 3.29 -16.71
CA LYS A 85 -6.05 2.21 -16.17
C LYS A 85 -5.35 2.61 -14.88
N ILE A 86 -5.03 1.60 -14.07
CA ILE A 86 -4.17 1.73 -12.90
C ILE A 86 -2.87 0.96 -13.13
N PHE A 87 -1.77 1.51 -12.63
CA PHE A 87 -0.46 0.86 -12.62
C PHE A 87 -0.16 0.38 -11.21
N TYR A 88 0.18 -0.89 -11.07
CA TYR A 88 0.42 -1.50 -9.77
C TYR A 88 1.60 -2.46 -9.77
N ILE A 89 2.20 -2.63 -8.60
CA ILE A 89 3.21 -3.64 -8.30
C ILE A 89 2.53 -4.72 -7.46
N TRP A 90 2.52 -5.94 -7.97
CA TRP A 90 2.04 -7.12 -7.27
C TRP A 90 3.23 -7.90 -6.75
N ARG A 91 3.26 -8.17 -5.43
CA ARG A 91 4.36 -8.83 -4.73
C ARG A 91 5.68 -8.06 -4.95
N GLY A 92 5.81 -6.99 -4.16
CA GLY A 92 7.05 -6.24 -4.02
C GLY A 92 8.21 -7.11 -3.60
#